data_AF-A0A7W1ZRZ8-F1
#
_entry.id   AF-A0A7W1ZRZ8-F1
#
_cell.length_a   1.000
_cell.length_b   1.000
_cell.length_c   1.000
_cell.angle_alpha   90.00
_cell.angle_beta   90.00
_cell.angle_gamma   90.00
#
_symmetry.space_group_name_H-M   'P 1'
#
loop_
_entity.id
_entity.type
_entity.pdbx_description
1 polymer ?
#
loop_
_entity_poly.entity_id
_entity_poly.type
_entity_poly.pdbx_seq_one_letter_code
_entity_poly.pdbx_strand_id
1 'polypeptide(L)'
;MAKNPPSNKKKAVMLGVGLDSDGHKRITQGENFALVGGSSQTHEEMTEKAIKINEKLAKKGKTLEEVSRAEFDDIAHSVGLKQVSPKQN
;
A
#
# COMPACT_ATOMS: atom_id res chain seq x y z
N MET A 1 14.08 21.96 31.41
CA MET A 1 14.20 21.16 30.17
C MET A 1 12.84 21.14 29.48
N ALA A 2 12.71 21.73 28.30
CA ALA A 2 11.42 21.80 27.59
C ALA A 2 11.03 20.40 27.10
N LYS A 3 9.81 19.95 27.45
CA LYS A 3 9.20 18.74 26.88
C LYS A 3 8.80 19.05 25.44
N ASN A 4 9.51 18.48 24.48
CA ASN A 4 9.06 18.45 23.09
C ASN A 4 7.68 17.75 23.05
N PRO A 5 6.64 18.35 22.42
CA PRO A 5 5.36 17.67 22.27
C PRO A 5 5.56 16.39 21.43
N PRO A 6 4.81 15.30 21.71
CA PRO A 6 4.90 14.08 20.92
C PRO A 6 4.53 14.43 19.48
N SER A 7 5.48 14.27 18.56
CA SER A 7 5.24 14.40 17.13
C SER A 7 4.11 13.46 16.75
N ASN A 8 3.03 14.02 16.22
CA ASN A 8 1.87 13.29 15.75
C ASN A 8 2.31 12.35 14.61
N LYS A 9 2.65 11.10 14.95
CA LYS A 9 3.09 10.10 13.97
C LYS A 9 1.91 9.84 13.03
N LYS A 10 2.05 10.33 11.79
CA LYS A 10 1.03 10.16 10.76
C LYS A 10 0.97 8.69 10.38
N LYS A 11 -0.11 8.01 10.74
CA LYS A 11 -0.37 6.64 10.28
C LYS A 11 -0.68 6.64 8.80
N ALA A 12 0.05 5.84 8.04
CA ALA A 12 -0.18 5.59 6.63
C ALA A 12 -0.64 4.14 6.44
N VAL A 13 -1.63 3.92 5.58
CA VAL A 13 -2.11 2.59 5.22
C VAL A 13 -2.35 2.52 3.72
N MET A 14 -1.91 1.43 3.11
CA MET A 14 -2.15 1.14 1.70
C MET A 14 -3.43 0.31 1.55
N LEU A 15 -4.43 0.86 0.86
CA LEU A 15 -5.69 0.18 0.60
C LEU A 15 -5.70 -0.36 -0.84
N GLY A 16 -5.97 -1.65 -1.01
CA GLY A 16 -6.22 -2.27 -2.30
C GLY A 16 -7.66 -2.76 -2.40
N VAL A 17 -8.35 -2.40 -3.47
CA VAL A 17 -9.74 -2.80 -3.71
C VAL A 17 -9.81 -3.52 -5.04
N GLY A 18 -10.20 -4.80 -5.01
CA GLY A 18 -10.45 -5.57 -6.22
C GLY A 18 -11.87 -5.35 -6.70
N LEU A 19 -12.01 -4.74 -7.88
CA LEU A 19 -13.31 -4.41 -8.50
C LEU A 19 -13.90 -5.55 -9.34
N ASP A 20 -13.07 -6.53 -9.69
CA ASP A 20 -13.49 -7.76 -10.34
C ASP A 20 -13.89 -8.76 -9.25
N SER A 21 -15.17 -8.93 -8.93
CA SER A 21 -15.61 -9.85 -7.88
C SER A 21 -16.29 -11.08 -8.49
N ASP A 22 -15.82 -12.27 -8.12
CA ASP A 22 -16.38 -13.56 -8.53
C ASP A 22 -17.53 -14.06 -7.63
N GLY A 23 -18.02 -13.20 -6.73
CA GLY A 23 -19.03 -13.57 -5.72
C GLY A 23 -18.45 -14.01 -4.38
N HIS A 24 -17.13 -14.17 -4.25
CA HIS A 24 -16.49 -14.45 -2.98
C HIS A 24 -15.93 -13.18 -2.30
N LYS A 25 -16.12 -13.11 -0.98
CA LYS A 25 -15.57 -12.05 -0.13
C LYS A 25 -14.15 -12.44 0.28
N ARG A 26 -13.14 -11.75 -0.27
CA ARG A 26 -11.73 -11.90 0.11
C ARG A 26 -11.26 -10.66 0.85
N ILE A 27 -10.65 -10.85 2.02
CA ILE A 27 -10.06 -9.78 2.81
C ILE A 27 -8.70 -10.25 3.32
N THR A 28 -7.67 -9.47 3.02
CA THR A 28 -6.32 -9.66 3.53
C THR A 28 -5.87 -8.38 4.22
N GLN A 29 -5.45 -8.45 5.47
CA GLN A 29 -4.92 -7.31 6.22
C GLN A 29 -3.48 -7.58 6.63
N GLY A 30 -2.64 -6.57 6.53
CA GLY A 30 -1.26 -6.56 7.03
C GLY A 30 -1.01 -5.33 7.89
N GLU A 31 0.24 -5.17 8.33
CA GLU A 31 0.62 -4.12 9.30
C GLU A 31 0.35 -2.69 8.78
N ASN A 32 0.64 -2.45 7.49
CA ASN A 32 0.46 -1.14 6.84
C ASN A 32 -0.38 -1.23 5.56
N PHE A 33 -1.17 -2.30 5.37
CA PHE A 33 -2.02 -2.45 4.20
C PHE A 33 -3.30 -3.25 4.46
N ALA A 34 -4.33 -3.00 3.66
CA ALA A 34 -5.56 -3.78 3.65
C ALA A 34 -6.05 -3.98 2.22
N LEU A 35 -6.32 -5.23 1.85
CA LEU A 35 -6.81 -5.65 0.54
C LEU A 35 -8.21 -6.23 0.70
N VAL A 36 -9.15 -5.74 -0.11
CA VAL A 36 -10.56 -6.12 -0.03
C VAL A 36 -11.09 -6.42 -1.43
N GLY A 37 -11.75 -7.56 -1.58
CA GLY A 37 -12.34 -7.99 -2.85
C GLY A 37 -11.31 -8.47 -3.87
N GLY A 38 -11.76 -8.58 -5.12
CA GLY A 38 -11.03 -9.25 -6.20
C GLY A 38 -11.43 -10.72 -6.38
N SER A 39 -11.38 -11.18 -7.62
CA SER A 39 -11.38 -12.59 -7.96
C SER A 39 -10.14 -13.25 -7.37
N SER A 40 -10.10 -14.58 -7.31
CA SER A 40 -8.96 -15.29 -6.70
C SER A 40 -7.61 -14.82 -7.26
N GLN A 41 -7.51 -14.70 -8.59
CA GLN A 41 -6.29 -14.26 -9.27
C GLN A 41 -5.94 -12.81 -8.93
N THR A 42 -6.89 -11.87 -9.08
CA THR A 42 -6.62 -10.45 -8.79
C THR A 42 -6.29 -10.21 -7.32
N HIS A 43 -6.95 -10.92 -6.40
CA HIS A 43 -6.67 -10.81 -4.98
C HIS A 43 -5.26 -11.31 -4.64
N GLU A 44 -4.83 -12.41 -5.25
CA GLU A 44 -3.49 -12.97 -5.07
C GLU A 44 -2.42 -12.02 -5.64
N GLU A 45 -2.62 -11.48 -6.85
CA GLU A 45 -1.73 -10.48 -7.44
C GLU A 45 -1.62 -9.20 -6.59
N MET A 46 -2.73 -8.71 -6.03
CA MET A 46 -2.72 -7.57 -5.11
C MET A 46 -1.92 -7.89 -3.85
N THR A 47 -2.08 -9.09 -3.30
CA THR A 47 -1.40 -9.55 -2.09
C THR A 47 0.10 -9.64 -2.30
N GLU A 48 0.53 -10.25 -3.40
CA GLU A 48 1.93 -10.36 -3.78
C GLU A 48 2.58 -8.98 -3.93
N LYS A 49 1.90 -8.04 -4.61
CA LYS A 49 2.40 -6.66 -4.77
C LYS A 49 2.50 -5.93 -3.43
N ALA A 50 1.51 -6.09 -2.55
CA ALA A 50 1.51 -5.47 -1.24
C ALA A 50 2.67 -5.95 -0.36
N ILE A 51 2.96 -7.25 -0.40
CA ILE A 51 4.11 -7.83 0.31
C ILE A 51 5.42 -7.28 -0.27
N LYS A 52 5.60 -7.29 -1.59
CA LYS A 52 6.81 -6.77 -2.25
C LYS A 52 7.08 -5.29 -1.94
N ILE A 53 6.04 -4.46 -1.82
CA ILE A 53 6.17 -3.06 -1.42
C ILE A 53 6.73 -2.98 0.00
N ASN A 54 6.17 -3.73 0.95
CA ASN A 54 6.66 -3.75 2.32
C ASN A 54 8.10 -4.28 2.42
N GLU A 55 8.47 -5.32 1.66
CA GLU A 55 9.85 -5.81 1.61
C GLU A 55 10.82 -4.75 1.09
N LYS A 56 10.43 -3.97 0.07
CA LYS A 56 11.24 -2.88 -0.47
C LYS A 56 11.38 -1.71 0.51
N LEU A 57 10.31 -1.39 1.24
CA LEU A 57 10.33 -0.40 2.32
C LEU A 57 11.25 -0.84 3.46
N ALA A 58 11.11 -2.10 3.90
CA ALA A 58 11.96 -2.69 4.93
C ALA A 58 13.44 -2.74 4.52
N LYS A 59 13.75 -3.09 3.26
CA LYS A 59 15.11 -3.03 2.71
C LYS A 59 15.72 -1.62 2.72
N LYS A 60 14.88 -0.59 2.60
CA LYS A 60 15.30 0.82 2.71
C LYS A 60 15.34 1.30 4.17
N GLY A 61 14.94 0.48 5.14
CA GLY A 61 14.86 0.84 6.55
C GLY A 61 13.79 1.88 6.87
N LYS A 62 12.76 2.01 6.02
CA LYS A 62 11.68 2.99 6.18
C LYS A 62 10.34 2.28 6.33
N THR A 63 9.43 2.88 7.10
CA THR A 63 8.02 2.45 7.10
C THR A 63 7.19 3.21 6.06
N LEU A 64 5.95 2.79 5.86
CA LEU A 64 4.99 3.49 4.99
C LEU A 64 4.69 4.93 5.49
N GLU A 65 4.93 5.20 6.77
CA GLU A 65 4.73 6.51 7.40
C GLU A 65 5.89 7.48 7.13
N GLU A 66 7.08 6.94 6.84
CA GLU A 66 8.33 7.71 6.67
C GLU A 66 8.71 7.94 5.21
N VAL A 67 8.13 7.15 4.29
CA VAL A 67 8.36 7.22 2.86
C VAL A 67 7.60 8.40 2.24
N SER A 68 8.29 9.19 1.40
CA SER A 68 7.64 10.26 0.65
C SER A 68 6.77 9.71 -0.48
N ARG A 69 5.79 10.50 -0.96
CA ARG A 69 4.91 10.06 -2.06
C ARG A 69 5.70 9.67 -3.31
N ALA A 70 6.73 10.44 -3.68
CA ALA A 70 7.59 10.14 -4.83
C ALA A 70 8.32 8.79 -4.65
N GLU A 71 8.92 8.55 -3.49
CA GLU A 71 9.57 7.27 -3.21
C GLU A 71 8.59 6.10 -3.19
N PHE A 72 7.38 6.32 -2.69
CA PHE A 72 6.32 5.31 -2.74
C PHE A 72 5.91 5.02 -4.19
N ASP A 73 5.72 6.05 -5.02
CA ASP A 73 5.44 5.91 -6.46
C ASP A 73 6.58 5.14 -7.16
N ASP A 74 7.85 5.40 -6.85
CA ASP A 74 8.99 4.63 -7.40
C ASP A 74 8.93 3.15 -6.99
N ILE A 75 8.64 2.87 -5.71
CA ILE A 75 8.49 1.50 -5.20
C ILE A 75 7.28 0.82 -5.87
N ALA A 76 6.16 1.51 -5.99
CA ALA A 76 4.94 1.04 -6.64
C ALA A 76 5.19 0.71 -8.12
N HIS A 77 5.83 1.60 -8.87
CA HIS A 77 6.22 1.35 -10.26
C HIS A 77 7.15 0.13 -10.39
N SER A 78 8.10 -0.01 -9.46
CA SER A 78 9.04 -1.13 -9.46
C SER A 78 8.40 -2.49 -9.13
N VAL A 79 7.17 -2.52 -8.61
CA VAL A 79 6.36 -3.75 -8.45
C VAL A 79 5.28 -3.90 -9.52
N GLY A 80 5.30 -3.05 -10.55
CA GLY A 80 4.36 -3.10 -11.67
C GLY A 80 2.99 -2.50 -11.37
N LEU A 81 2.87 -1.63 -10.36
CA LEU A 81 1.70 -0.76 -10.23
C LEU A 81 1.85 0.41 -11.19
N LYS A 82 0.77 0.69 -11.94
CA LYS A 82 0.70 1.85 -12.82
C LYS A 82 -0.07 2.94 -12.13
N GLN A 83 0.48 4.14 -12.07
CA GLN A 83 -0.25 5.29 -11.60
C GLN A 83 -1.39 5.58 -12.57
N VAL A 84 -2.63 5.40 -12.12
CA VAL A 84 -3.81 5.92 -12.83
C VAL A 84 -3.91 7.41 -12.50
N SER A 85 -3.35 8.25 -13.37
CA SER A 85 -3.59 9.68 -13.31
C SER A 85 -5.09 9.91 -13.54
N PRO A 86 -5.85 10.47 -12.59
CA PRO A 86 -7.23 10.84 -12.89
C PRO A 86 -7.16 11.86 -14.02
N LYS A 87 -7.73 11.50 -15.19
CA LYS A 87 -7.94 12.46 -16.26
C LYS A 87 -8.83 13.55 -15.66
N GLN A 88 -8.30 14.76 -15.59
CA GLN A 88 -9.02 15.93 -15.10
C GLN A 88 -10.17 16.16 -16.09
N ASN A 89 -11.37 15.69 -15.71
CA ASN A 89 -12.62 15.98 -16.40
C ASN A 89 -13.12 17.36 -16.02
#